data_AF-A0A7V9H7V6-F1
#
_entry.id   AF-A0A7V9H7V6-F1
#
_cell.length_a   1.000
_cell.length_b   1.000
_cell.length_c   1.000
_cell.angle_alpha   90.00
_cell.angle_beta   90.00
_cell.angle_gamma   90.00
#
_symmetry.space_group_name_H-M   'P 1'
#
loop_
_entity.id
_entity.type
_entity.pdbx_description
1 polymer ?
#
loop_
_entity_poly.entity_id
_entity_poly.type
_entity_poly.pdbx_seq_one_letter_code
_entity_poly.pdbx_strand_id
1 'polypeptide(L)'
;MPDAGHPLQESGITFLGGKLMTVASRTLAREAVKTLKHRKSVAKLTVKQVVDLRRAFEAVLPINDERGYNYHAGIHGLPLPMYCEHGTLLFLPWHRAYLYFFELALRDRVKTVSLPWWNWASAGSRRNGIPKTYAAQSVDGTANPLFSAPIPPVARVSGRPRESFRRPRDPSLLPTQQDVQDVLDEPDFRGFSDKVEVLHNGVHVWIGGTTAQVPWAAYDPLFWTH
;
A
#
# COMPACT_ATOMS: atom_id res chain seq x y z
N MET A 1 34.37 58.74 8.45
CA MET A 1 33.77 59.54 7.36
C MET A 1 32.79 58.65 6.59
N PRO A 2 31.66 59.18 6.09
CA PRO A 2 30.40 58.46 5.89
C PRO A 2 30.17 57.88 4.48
N ASP A 3 29.27 56.89 4.44
CA ASP A 3 28.13 56.61 3.53
C ASP A 3 28.24 56.65 1.99
N ALA A 4 27.59 55.65 1.37
CA ALA A 4 26.79 55.65 0.12
C ALA A 4 26.74 54.21 -0.42
N GLY A 5 25.61 53.54 -0.66
CA GLY A 5 24.32 54.03 -1.12
C GLY A 5 24.06 53.45 -2.52
N HIS A 6 23.17 52.45 -2.62
CA HIS A 6 22.66 51.92 -3.90
C HIS A 6 21.94 53.03 -4.70
N PRO A 7 22.07 53.09 -6.04
CA PRO A 7 21.08 53.73 -6.88
C PRO A 7 20.20 52.70 -7.60
N LEU A 8 18.88 52.91 -7.46
CA LEU A 8 17.83 52.47 -8.38
C LEU A 8 18.01 53.16 -9.73
N GLN A 9 17.61 52.52 -10.83
CA GLN A 9 17.37 53.25 -12.08
C GLN A 9 16.03 52.88 -12.69
N GLU A 10 15.33 53.95 -13.08
CA GLU A 10 13.91 54.08 -13.33
C GLU A 10 13.40 53.46 -14.64
N SER A 11 12.10 53.20 -14.61
CA SER A 11 11.20 52.94 -15.72
C SER A 11 11.30 53.94 -16.87
N GLY A 12 11.52 53.43 -18.08
CA GLY A 12 11.28 54.14 -19.33
C GLY A 12 10.24 53.42 -20.18
N ILE A 13 9.06 54.02 -20.35
CA ILE A 13 8.10 53.64 -21.39
C ILE A 13 8.23 54.68 -22.50
N THR A 14 8.60 54.26 -23.71
CA THR A 14 8.56 55.10 -24.92
C THR A 14 7.53 54.50 -25.88
N PHE A 15 6.55 55.30 -26.30
CA PHE A 15 5.59 54.92 -27.34
C PHE A 15 5.85 55.72 -28.61
N LEU A 16 6.03 55.02 -29.73
CA LEU A 16 5.96 55.56 -31.09
C LEU A 16 5.01 54.69 -31.91
N GLY A 17 3.94 55.32 -32.41
CA GLY A 17 3.10 54.94 -33.54
C GLY A 17 3.01 53.45 -33.91
N GLY A 18 2.05 52.75 -33.32
CA GLY A 18 1.63 51.43 -33.77
C GLY A 18 0.41 50.98 -32.99
N LYS A 19 -0.65 50.57 -33.69
CA LYS A 19 -1.90 50.04 -33.13
C LYS A 19 -1.56 49.06 -31.98
N LEU A 20 -2.09 49.29 -30.78
CA LEU A 20 -1.91 48.40 -29.63
C LEU A 20 -2.47 47.01 -29.98
N MET A 21 -1.61 46.07 -30.36
CA MET A 21 -1.95 44.65 -30.33
C MET A 21 -1.77 44.21 -28.88
N THR A 22 -2.85 44.22 -28.11
CA THR A 22 -2.86 43.56 -26.81
C THR A 22 -2.74 42.06 -27.06
N VAL A 23 -1.52 41.53 -27.00
CA VAL A 23 -1.33 40.09 -26.87
C VAL A 23 -1.75 39.74 -25.46
N ALA A 24 -3.03 39.38 -25.31
CA ALA A 24 -3.47 38.69 -24.11
C ALA A 24 -2.69 37.37 -24.06
N SER A 25 -1.63 37.32 -23.25
CA SER A 25 -1.01 36.08 -22.88
C SER A 25 -2.10 35.26 -22.21
N ARG A 26 -2.68 34.30 -22.95
CA ARG A 26 -3.46 33.24 -22.34
C ARG A 26 -2.49 32.58 -21.38
N THR A 27 -2.65 32.83 -20.09
CA THR A 27 -2.11 31.96 -19.06
C THR A 27 -2.70 30.60 -19.40
N LEU A 28 -1.91 29.77 -20.08
CA LEU A 28 -2.23 28.35 -20.22
C LEU A 28 -2.44 27.90 -18.78
N ALA A 29 -3.66 27.52 -18.45
CA ALA A 29 -3.95 26.88 -17.17
C ALA A 29 -2.90 25.78 -17.05
N ARG A 30 -1.97 25.93 -16.11
CA ARG A 30 -0.95 24.92 -15.85
C ARG A 30 -1.77 23.69 -15.49
N GLU A 31 -1.89 22.73 -16.41
CA GLU A 31 -2.57 21.48 -16.12
C GLU A 31 -2.01 21.01 -14.78
N ALA A 32 -2.90 20.81 -13.81
CA ALA A 32 -2.47 20.32 -12.52
C ALA A 32 -1.68 19.04 -12.78
N VAL A 33 -0.36 19.10 -12.58
CA VAL A 33 0.51 17.94 -12.77
C VAL A 33 -0.10 16.84 -11.91
N LYS A 34 -0.66 15.82 -12.57
CA LYS A 34 -1.18 14.64 -11.87
C LYS A 34 0.01 14.08 -11.10
N THR A 35 0.00 14.29 -9.79
CA THR A 35 1.09 13.85 -8.94
C THR A 35 1.08 12.34 -8.98
N LEU A 36 2.14 11.75 -9.56
CA LEU A 36 2.30 10.30 -9.61
C LEU A 36 2.35 9.79 -8.18
N LYS A 37 1.31 9.05 -7.78
CA LYS A 37 1.29 8.40 -6.47
C LYS A 37 2.00 7.07 -6.59
N HIS A 38 2.95 6.84 -5.70
CA HIS A 38 3.69 5.59 -5.61
C HIS A 38 3.49 4.98 -4.21
N ARG A 39 3.46 3.65 -4.15
CA ARG A 39 3.44 2.91 -2.89
C ARG A 39 4.82 3.03 -2.23
N LYS A 40 4.86 3.58 -1.02
CA LYS A 40 6.10 3.72 -0.25
C LYS A 40 6.35 2.49 0.60
N SER A 41 7.61 2.24 0.93
CA SER A 41 7.94 1.27 1.97
C SER A 41 7.29 1.69 3.29
N VAL A 42 6.67 0.74 4.00
CA VAL A 42 6.06 0.96 5.33
C VAL A 42 7.07 1.57 6.32
N ALA A 43 8.35 1.19 6.21
CA ALA A 43 9.43 1.71 7.05
C ALA A 43 9.78 3.19 6.78
N LYS A 44 9.26 3.77 5.70
CA LYS A 44 9.54 5.14 5.25
C LYS A 44 8.29 6.03 5.24
N LEU A 45 7.18 5.55 5.80
CA LEU A 45 5.99 6.38 5.98
C LEU A 45 6.25 7.47 7.01
N THR A 46 5.79 8.69 6.72
CA THR A 46 5.73 9.75 7.73
C THR A 46 4.63 9.45 8.75
N VAL A 47 4.69 10.10 9.92
CA VAL A 47 3.63 10.01 10.95
C VAL A 47 2.25 10.29 10.35
N LYS A 48 2.13 11.35 9.54
CA LYS A 48 0.87 11.68 8.85
C LYS A 48 0.41 10.53 7.93
N GLN A 49 1.32 9.91 7.17
CA GLN A 49 0.94 8.82 6.27
C GLN A 49 0.49 7.57 7.03
N VAL A 50 1.07 7.28 8.20
CA VAL A 50 0.61 6.20 9.07
C VAL A 50 -0.79 6.51 9.63
N VAL A 51 -1.05 7.75 10.06
CA VAL A 51 -2.38 8.18 10.52
C VAL A 51 -3.42 8.08 9.40
N ASP A 52 -3.10 8.59 8.21
CA ASP A 52 -3.98 8.51 7.03
C ASP A 52 -4.31 7.04 6.67
N LEU A 53 -3.33 6.14 6.78
CA LEU A 53 -3.51 4.71 6.53
C LEU A 53 -4.44 4.05 7.56
N ARG A 54 -4.22 4.29 8.85
CA ARG A 54 -5.10 3.76 9.92
C ARG A 54 -6.53 4.26 9.77
N ARG A 55 -6.70 5.57 9.52
CA ARG A 55 -8.01 6.18 9.25
C ARG A 55 -8.71 5.56 8.05
N ALA A 56 -7.98 5.24 6.98
CA ALA A 56 -8.56 4.60 5.80
C ALA A 56 -9.08 3.19 6.12
N PHE A 57 -8.31 2.37 6.83
CA PHE A 57 -8.73 1.04 7.28
C PHE A 57 -9.93 1.13 8.25
N GLU A 58 -9.85 1.98 9.27
CA GLU A 58 -10.97 2.27 10.20
C GLU A 58 -12.25 2.63 9.45
N ALA A 59 -12.16 3.41 8.37
CA ALA A 59 -13.32 3.86 7.61
C ALA A 59 -13.95 2.77 6.72
N VAL A 60 -13.19 1.75 6.28
CA VAL A 60 -13.71 0.66 5.42
C VAL A 60 -14.13 -0.57 6.21
N LEU A 61 -13.63 -0.76 7.43
CA LEU A 61 -13.95 -1.90 8.29
C LEU A 61 -15.44 -2.06 8.63
N PRO A 62 -16.20 -1.02 9.02
CA PRO A 62 -17.60 -1.19 9.46
C PRO A 62 -18.60 -1.38 8.32
N ILE A 63 -18.17 -1.42 7.06
CA ILE A 63 -19.07 -1.45 5.90
C ILE A 63 -19.36 -2.87 5.48
N ASN A 64 -20.63 -3.12 5.18
CA ASN A 64 -21.20 -4.44 4.92
C ASN A 64 -21.60 -4.65 3.45
N ASP A 65 -21.15 -3.80 2.54
CA ASP A 65 -21.34 -3.92 1.09
C ASP A 65 -19.99 -3.99 0.34
N GLU A 66 -20.01 -3.92 -0.99
CA GLU A 66 -18.85 -4.07 -1.86
C GLU A 66 -17.74 -3.02 -1.66
N ARG A 67 -18.03 -1.96 -0.89
CA ARG A 67 -17.08 -0.88 -0.57
C ARG A 67 -16.29 -1.18 0.71
N GLY A 68 -16.64 -2.25 1.44
CA GLY A 68 -16.11 -2.58 2.75
C GLY A 68 -14.90 -3.50 2.73
N TYR A 69 -14.11 -3.45 3.80
CA TYR A 69 -12.91 -4.26 3.97
C TYR A 69 -13.18 -5.76 3.78
N ASN A 70 -14.26 -6.26 4.40
CA ASN A 70 -14.59 -7.68 4.40
C ASN A 70 -15.01 -8.22 3.05
N TYR A 71 -15.58 -7.37 2.18
CA TYR A 71 -15.87 -7.73 0.80
C TYR A 71 -14.56 -7.95 0.03
N HIS A 72 -13.65 -6.96 0.09
CA HIS A 72 -12.36 -7.07 -0.58
C HIS A 72 -11.54 -8.26 -0.06
N ALA A 73 -11.46 -8.45 1.26
CA ALA A 73 -10.79 -9.62 1.84
C ALA A 73 -11.42 -10.95 1.37
N GLY A 74 -12.75 -11.00 1.22
CA GLY A 74 -13.48 -12.17 0.77
C GLY A 74 -13.23 -12.59 -0.68
N ILE A 75 -12.84 -11.67 -1.56
CA ILE A 75 -12.50 -11.98 -2.97
C ILE A 75 -11.35 -13.00 -3.06
N HIS A 76 -10.39 -12.95 -2.13
CA HIS A 76 -9.23 -13.82 -2.15
C HIS A 76 -9.54 -15.26 -1.67
N GLY A 77 -10.43 -15.41 -0.70
CA GLY A 77 -10.61 -16.66 0.03
C GLY A 77 -12.08 -16.96 0.27
N LEU A 78 -12.44 -17.20 1.52
CA LEU A 78 -13.84 -17.36 1.91
C LEU A 78 -14.53 -15.98 2.03
N PRO A 79 -15.84 -15.89 1.74
CA PRO A 79 -16.77 -16.97 1.38
C PRO A 79 -16.56 -17.53 -0.04
N LEU A 80 -17.07 -18.74 -0.31
CA LEU A 80 -17.03 -19.33 -1.65
C LEU A 80 -17.89 -18.56 -2.67
N PRO A 81 -17.54 -18.60 -3.98
CA PRO A 81 -16.34 -19.22 -4.53
C PRO A 81 -15.08 -18.39 -4.24
N MET A 82 -13.93 -19.06 -4.07
CA MET A 82 -12.65 -18.36 -3.96
C MET A 82 -12.21 -17.95 -5.38
N TYR A 83 -11.91 -16.67 -5.61
CA TYR A 83 -11.52 -16.16 -6.93
C TYR A 83 -10.01 -16.03 -7.12
N CYS A 84 -9.24 -16.29 -6.07
CA CYS A 84 -7.80 -16.08 -6.11
C CYS A 84 -7.08 -17.08 -7.02
N GLU A 85 -6.21 -16.56 -7.87
CA GLU A 85 -5.38 -17.31 -8.80
C GLU A 85 -4.04 -17.66 -8.15
N HIS A 86 -3.78 -18.95 -7.96
CA HIS A 86 -2.53 -19.54 -7.48
C HIS A 86 -2.17 -20.74 -8.35
N GLY A 87 -0.88 -21.00 -8.57
CA GLY A 87 -0.39 -22.07 -9.43
C GLY A 87 -0.69 -21.87 -10.91
N THR A 88 -1.09 -20.65 -11.31
CA THR A 88 -1.41 -20.28 -12.69
C THR A 88 -0.59 -19.06 -13.13
N LEU A 89 -0.50 -18.83 -14.44
CA LEU A 89 0.11 -17.61 -15.00
C LEU A 89 -0.64 -16.33 -14.60
N LEU A 90 -1.85 -16.45 -14.02
CA LEU A 90 -2.63 -15.31 -13.56
C LEU A 90 -2.26 -14.87 -12.14
N PHE A 91 -1.41 -15.60 -11.42
CA PHE A 91 -0.98 -15.25 -10.06
C PHE A 91 -0.56 -13.78 -9.93
N LEU A 92 0.45 -13.33 -10.70
CA LEU A 92 0.93 -11.96 -10.65
C LEU A 92 -0.11 -10.91 -11.12
N PRO A 93 -0.74 -11.02 -12.31
CA PRO A 93 -1.69 -10.00 -12.76
C PRO A 93 -2.95 -9.94 -11.90
N TRP A 94 -3.43 -11.07 -11.38
CA TRP A 94 -4.60 -11.11 -10.49
C TRP A 94 -4.33 -10.37 -9.18
N HIS A 95 -3.22 -10.70 -8.48
CA HIS A 95 -2.87 -10.03 -7.23
C HIS A 95 -2.56 -8.54 -7.42
N ARG A 96 -1.95 -8.17 -8.56
CA ARG A 96 -1.71 -6.76 -8.90
C ARG A 96 -3.01 -5.97 -9.02
N ALA A 97 -3.99 -6.49 -9.76
CA ALA A 97 -5.30 -5.88 -9.90
C ALA A 97 -6.04 -5.84 -8.56
N TYR A 98 -5.96 -6.93 -7.78
CA TYR A 98 -6.58 -7.05 -6.47
C TYR A 98 -6.12 -5.96 -5.49
N LEU A 99 -4.80 -5.79 -5.35
CA LEU A 99 -4.23 -4.73 -4.51
C LEU A 99 -4.63 -3.33 -5.00
N TYR A 100 -4.74 -3.13 -6.32
CA TYR A 100 -5.16 -1.85 -6.90
C TYR A 100 -6.61 -1.50 -6.52
N PHE A 101 -7.54 -2.44 -6.66
CA PHE A 101 -8.95 -2.18 -6.32
C PHE A 101 -9.18 -1.93 -4.83
N PHE A 102 -8.47 -2.64 -3.94
CA PHE A 102 -8.55 -2.32 -2.52
C PHE A 102 -7.94 -0.96 -2.19
N GLU A 103 -6.83 -0.58 -2.83
CA GLU A 103 -6.26 0.77 -2.69
C GLU A 103 -7.24 1.85 -3.14
N LEU A 104 -8.03 1.63 -4.19
CA LEU A 104 -9.09 2.55 -4.60
C LEU A 104 -10.18 2.69 -3.51
N ALA A 105 -10.65 1.59 -2.94
CA ALA A 105 -11.65 1.62 -1.86
C ALA A 105 -11.16 2.40 -0.62
N LEU A 106 -9.90 2.25 -0.25
CA LEU A 106 -9.28 3.05 0.81
C LEU A 106 -9.25 4.55 0.47
N ARG A 107 -8.98 4.88 -0.80
CA ARG A 107 -8.84 6.25 -1.28
C ARG A 107 -10.15 7.00 -1.40
N ASP A 108 -11.25 6.29 -1.59
CA ASP A 108 -12.59 6.88 -1.51
C ASP A 108 -12.85 7.46 -0.11
N ARG A 109 -12.13 6.98 0.92
CA ARG A 109 -12.23 7.48 2.30
C ARG A 109 -11.15 8.48 2.64
N VAL A 110 -9.93 8.21 2.20
CA VAL A 110 -8.77 9.08 2.45
C VAL A 110 -8.02 9.28 1.15
N LYS A 111 -8.34 10.35 0.41
CA LYS A 111 -7.81 10.61 -0.95
C LYS A 111 -6.29 10.54 -1.05
N THR A 112 -5.56 10.88 0.01
CA THR A 112 -4.09 10.92 0.06
C THR A 112 -3.46 9.54 0.30
N VAL A 113 -4.21 8.55 0.77
CA VAL A 113 -3.68 7.24 1.13
C VAL A 113 -3.22 6.46 -0.10
N SER A 114 -2.21 5.64 0.11
CA SER A 114 -1.72 4.59 -0.78
C SER A 114 -1.35 3.40 0.09
N LEU A 115 -1.55 2.19 -0.40
CA LEU A 115 -1.03 0.99 0.26
C LEU A 115 0.49 1.10 0.35
N PRO A 116 1.09 0.87 1.53
CA PRO A 116 2.53 0.69 1.61
C PRO A 116 2.93 -0.72 1.16
N TRP A 117 4.24 -0.94 1.00
CA TRP A 117 4.81 -2.28 0.85
C TRP A 117 5.84 -2.56 1.95
N TRP A 118 5.99 -3.83 2.33
CA TRP A 118 6.91 -4.27 3.37
C TRP A 118 8.11 -4.98 2.74
N ASN A 119 9.31 -4.42 2.95
CA ASN A 119 10.55 -5.08 2.55
C ASN A 119 10.93 -6.18 3.55
N TRP A 120 10.31 -7.35 3.47
CA TRP A 120 10.63 -8.49 4.33
C TRP A 120 12.07 -9.00 4.14
N ALA A 121 12.66 -8.84 2.95
CA ALA A 121 14.03 -9.26 2.66
C ALA A 121 15.12 -8.37 3.30
N SER A 122 14.75 -7.16 3.74
CA SER A 122 15.70 -6.22 4.32
C SER A 122 16.32 -6.75 5.62
N ALA A 123 17.58 -6.39 5.86
CA ALA A 123 18.26 -6.72 7.12
C ALA A 123 17.49 -6.21 8.37
N GLY A 124 16.74 -5.11 8.23
CA GLY A 124 15.88 -4.60 9.30
C GLY A 124 14.72 -5.54 9.63
N SER A 125 14.00 -6.02 8.61
CA SER A 125 12.91 -7.00 8.78
C SER A 125 13.44 -8.35 9.25
N ARG A 126 14.58 -8.81 8.73
CA ARG A 126 15.19 -10.07 9.17
C ARG A 126 15.73 -10.05 10.61
N ARG A 127 15.85 -8.86 11.23
CA ARG A 127 16.13 -8.72 12.66
C ARG A 127 14.88 -8.50 13.51
N ASN A 128 13.92 -7.72 13.02
CA ASN A 128 12.81 -7.22 13.83
C ASN A 128 11.45 -7.87 13.51
N GLY A 129 11.34 -8.60 12.40
CA GLY A 129 10.10 -9.19 11.90
C GLY A 129 9.12 -8.18 11.34
N ILE A 130 7.85 -8.35 11.71
CA ILE A 130 6.71 -7.55 11.24
C ILE A 130 6.92 -6.06 11.61
N PRO A 131 6.65 -5.11 10.70
CA PRO A 131 6.76 -3.69 11.00
C PRO A 131 5.89 -3.27 12.21
N LYS A 132 6.42 -2.41 13.09
CA LYS A 132 5.70 -1.93 14.28
C LYS A 132 4.32 -1.35 13.97
N THR A 133 4.16 -0.71 12.81
CA THR A 133 2.89 -0.19 12.28
C THR A 133 1.78 -1.25 12.24
N TYR A 134 2.13 -2.51 12.00
CA TYR A 134 1.21 -3.64 11.94
C TYR A 134 1.31 -4.53 13.20
N ALA A 135 2.43 -4.52 13.92
CA ALA A 135 2.63 -5.37 15.11
C ALA A 135 2.03 -4.81 16.42
N ALA A 136 1.82 -3.49 16.52
CA ALA A 136 1.25 -2.87 17.71
C ALA A 136 -0.27 -3.11 17.79
N GLN A 137 -0.76 -3.69 18.89
CA GLN A 137 -2.19 -3.92 19.14
C GLN A 137 -2.99 -2.63 19.32
N SER A 138 -2.36 -1.62 19.93
CA SER A 138 -2.92 -0.30 20.15
C SER A 138 -1.86 0.77 19.91
N VAL A 139 -2.32 1.99 19.63
CA VAL A 139 -1.50 3.19 19.47
C VAL A 139 -2.30 4.33 20.09
N ASP A 140 -1.67 5.09 20.99
CA ASP A 140 -2.29 6.20 21.71
C ASP A 140 -3.60 5.79 22.41
N GLY A 141 -3.61 4.61 23.04
CA GLY A 141 -4.76 4.08 23.78
C GLY A 141 -5.90 3.53 22.93
N THR A 142 -5.81 3.62 21.59
CA THR A 142 -6.84 3.13 20.66
C THR A 142 -6.38 1.86 19.95
N ALA A 143 -7.28 0.91 19.73
CA ALA A 143 -7.00 -0.30 18.95
C ALA A 143 -6.42 0.05 17.56
N ASN A 144 -5.47 -0.75 17.09
CA ASN A 144 -4.85 -0.52 15.80
C ASN A 144 -5.60 -1.28 14.69
N PRO A 145 -6.26 -0.61 13.74
CA PRO A 145 -6.97 -1.28 12.64
C PRO A 145 -6.03 -2.04 11.68
N LEU A 146 -4.72 -1.85 11.81
CA LEU A 146 -3.70 -2.58 11.04
C LEU A 146 -3.18 -3.83 11.77
N PHE A 147 -3.59 -4.06 13.02
CA PHE A 147 -3.15 -5.23 13.79
C PHE A 147 -3.96 -6.48 13.46
N SER A 148 -5.29 -6.37 13.45
CA SER A 148 -6.23 -7.45 13.14
C SER A 148 -7.52 -6.89 12.60
N ALA A 149 -8.32 -7.73 11.93
CA ALA A 149 -9.66 -7.37 11.48
C ALA A 149 -10.67 -8.51 11.69
N PRO A 150 -11.96 -8.19 11.87
CA PRO A 150 -13.01 -9.18 12.06
C PRO A 150 -13.21 -10.00 10.79
N ILE A 151 -13.44 -11.30 10.96
CA ILE A 151 -13.84 -12.21 9.87
C ILE A 151 -15.36 -12.35 9.95
N PRO A 152 -16.13 -11.98 8.92
CA PRO A 152 -17.59 -12.02 8.97
C PRO A 152 -18.09 -13.46 9.04
N PRO A 153 -19.28 -13.73 9.64
CA PRO A 153 -19.82 -15.08 9.77
C PRO A 153 -19.83 -15.90 8.46
N VAL A 154 -20.09 -15.24 7.32
CA VAL A 154 -20.13 -15.87 5.99
C VAL A 154 -18.80 -16.51 5.58
N ALA A 155 -17.69 -16.01 6.14
CA ALA A 155 -16.34 -16.48 5.83
C ALA A 155 -15.79 -17.44 6.90
N ARG A 156 -16.60 -17.87 7.89
CA ARG A 156 -16.14 -18.73 8.99
C ARG A 156 -16.45 -20.19 8.72
N VAL A 157 -15.52 -21.07 9.07
CA VAL A 157 -15.73 -22.53 9.11
C VAL A 157 -15.98 -22.93 10.56
N SER A 158 -17.11 -23.58 10.83
CA SER A 158 -17.53 -23.94 12.19
C SER A 158 -17.49 -22.76 13.17
N GLY A 159 -17.86 -21.56 12.69
CA GLY A 159 -17.88 -20.33 13.48
C GLY A 159 -16.51 -19.70 13.82
N ARG A 160 -15.42 -20.20 13.23
CA ARG A 160 -14.04 -19.70 13.39
C ARG A 160 -13.33 -19.49 12.05
N PRO A 161 -12.23 -18.69 12.03
CA PRO A 161 -11.84 -17.73 13.07
C PRO A 161 -12.82 -16.55 13.11
N ARG A 162 -12.83 -15.80 14.23
CA ARG A 162 -13.69 -14.61 14.37
C ARG A 162 -12.97 -13.31 14.02
N GLU A 163 -11.66 -13.32 14.14
CA GLU A 163 -10.72 -12.22 13.88
C GLU A 163 -9.50 -12.82 13.19
N SER A 164 -8.80 -12.01 12.38
CA SER A 164 -7.49 -12.37 11.87
C SER A 164 -6.47 -12.47 13.01
N PHE A 165 -5.48 -13.35 12.89
CA PHE A 165 -4.40 -13.47 13.87
C PHE A 165 -3.12 -13.99 13.20
N ARG A 166 -1.98 -13.67 13.80
CA ARG A 166 -0.64 -14.00 13.29
C ARG A 166 0.11 -14.87 14.30
N ARG A 167 1.04 -15.69 13.81
CA ARG A 167 1.98 -16.50 14.63
C ARG A 167 3.36 -16.52 13.96
N PRO A 168 4.05 -15.37 13.91
CA PRO A 168 5.27 -15.24 13.12
C PRO A 168 6.38 -16.14 13.67
N ARG A 169 7.16 -16.71 12.77
CA ARG A 169 8.39 -17.44 13.10
C ARG A 169 9.54 -16.48 13.41
N ASP A 170 10.71 -17.04 13.70
CA ASP A 170 11.93 -16.24 13.91
C ASP A 170 12.22 -15.34 12.70
N PRO A 171 12.42 -14.02 12.87
CA PRO A 171 12.72 -13.09 11.78
C PRO A 171 13.92 -13.46 10.90
N SER A 172 14.92 -14.18 11.42
CA SER A 172 16.08 -14.62 10.63
C SER A 172 15.70 -15.58 9.50
N LEU A 173 14.55 -16.25 9.63
CA LEU A 173 13.96 -17.16 8.64
C LEU A 173 13.15 -16.44 7.55
N LEU A 174 13.00 -15.12 7.62
CA LEU A 174 12.47 -14.37 6.48
C LEU A 174 13.44 -14.49 5.30
N PRO A 175 12.92 -14.51 4.06
CA PRO A 175 13.77 -14.69 2.90
C PRO A 175 14.77 -13.53 2.75
N THR A 176 15.87 -13.80 2.08
CA THR A 176 17.02 -12.93 1.98
C THR A 176 16.96 -12.03 0.74
N GLN A 177 17.83 -11.02 0.67
CA GLN A 177 17.99 -10.23 -0.55
C GLN A 177 18.56 -11.07 -1.70
N GLN A 178 19.34 -12.12 -1.39
CA GLN A 178 19.83 -13.06 -2.39
C GLN A 178 18.68 -13.90 -2.94
N ASP A 179 17.77 -14.38 -2.09
CA ASP A 179 16.60 -15.15 -2.53
C ASP A 179 15.75 -14.32 -3.50
N VAL A 180 15.58 -13.01 -3.24
CA VAL A 180 14.91 -12.09 -4.17
C VAL A 180 15.69 -11.96 -5.48
N GLN A 181 17.01 -11.84 -5.41
CA GLN A 181 17.85 -11.73 -6.60
C GLN A 181 17.78 -13.00 -7.47
N ASP A 182 17.80 -14.18 -6.86
CA ASP A 182 17.69 -15.48 -7.55
C ASP A 182 16.34 -15.63 -8.31
N VAL A 183 15.28 -14.98 -7.81
CA VAL A 183 14.01 -14.86 -8.53
C VAL A 183 14.12 -13.86 -9.67
N LEU A 184 14.70 -12.68 -9.44
CA LEU A 184 14.86 -11.64 -10.46
C LEU A 184 15.77 -12.04 -11.63
N ASP A 185 16.71 -12.95 -11.37
CA ASP A 185 17.63 -13.47 -12.38
C ASP A 185 16.99 -14.54 -13.30
N GLU A 186 15.74 -14.94 -13.04
CA GLU A 186 15.00 -15.88 -13.89
C GLU A 186 14.56 -15.20 -15.20
N PRO A 187 15.09 -15.61 -16.36
CA PRO A 187 14.80 -14.94 -17.63
C PRO A 187 13.44 -15.30 -18.22
N ASP A 188 12.90 -16.48 -17.89
CA ASP A 188 11.60 -16.91 -18.40
C ASP A 188 10.46 -16.41 -17.51
N PHE A 189 9.43 -15.82 -18.11
CA PHE A 189 8.32 -15.23 -17.33
C PHE A 189 7.53 -16.28 -16.54
N ARG A 190 7.33 -17.49 -17.08
CA ARG A 190 6.62 -18.56 -16.37
C ARG A 190 7.44 -18.99 -15.15
N GLY A 191 8.73 -19.26 -15.35
CA GLY A 191 9.67 -19.58 -14.26
C GLY A 191 9.75 -18.47 -13.21
N PHE A 192 9.80 -17.20 -13.63
CA PHE A 192 9.82 -16.04 -12.75
C PHE A 192 8.54 -16.00 -11.90
N SER A 193 7.37 -16.14 -12.54
CA SER A 193 6.08 -16.13 -11.84
C SER A 193 5.98 -17.26 -10.81
N ASP A 194 6.41 -18.47 -11.14
CA ASP A 194 6.44 -19.61 -10.21
C ASP A 194 7.36 -19.34 -9.01
N LYS A 195 8.56 -18.82 -9.26
CA LYS A 195 9.52 -18.48 -8.21
C LYS A 195 9.02 -17.37 -7.30
N VAL A 196 8.38 -16.33 -7.83
CA VAL A 196 7.75 -15.28 -7.02
C VAL A 196 6.65 -15.88 -6.16
N GLU A 197 5.79 -16.74 -6.70
CA GLU A 197 4.70 -17.37 -5.95
C GLU A 197 5.23 -18.24 -4.79
N VAL A 198 6.29 -19.02 -5.03
CA VAL A 198 6.93 -19.82 -3.97
C VAL A 198 7.46 -18.93 -2.85
N LEU A 199 8.18 -17.85 -3.19
CA LEU A 199 8.75 -16.93 -2.21
C LEU A 199 7.65 -16.19 -1.42
N HIS A 200 6.61 -15.73 -2.12
CA HIS A 200 5.39 -15.15 -1.55
C HIS A 200 4.72 -16.09 -0.53
N ASN A 201 4.52 -17.37 -0.90
CA ASN A 201 3.89 -18.37 -0.05
C ASN A 201 4.72 -18.63 1.21
N GLY A 202 6.05 -18.62 1.08
CA GLY A 202 6.98 -18.72 2.21
C GLY A 202 6.76 -17.63 3.26
N VAL A 203 6.52 -16.38 2.84
CA VAL A 203 6.25 -15.27 3.76
C VAL A 203 4.87 -15.40 4.42
N HIS A 204 3.84 -15.81 3.69
CA HIS A 204 2.52 -16.10 4.28
C HIS A 204 2.60 -17.14 5.40
N VAL A 205 3.34 -18.23 5.14
CA VAL A 205 3.62 -19.30 6.11
C VAL A 205 4.47 -18.80 7.27
N TRP A 206 5.47 -17.94 7.01
CA TRP A 206 6.29 -17.32 8.04
C TRP A 206 5.47 -16.45 8.99
N ILE A 207 4.53 -15.65 8.48
CA ILE A 207 3.64 -14.80 9.31
C ILE A 207 2.70 -15.67 10.16
N GLY A 208 2.21 -16.78 9.61
CA GLY A 208 1.43 -17.78 10.35
C GLY A 208 0.00 -17.33 10.71
N GLY A 209 -0.77 -18.24 11.31
CA GLY A 209 -2.16 -17.95 11.71
C GLY A 209 -3.12 -17.87 10.53
N THR A 210 -3.95 -16.84 10.43
CA THR A 210 -4.88 -16.67 9.30
C THR A 210 -4.17 -16.35 8.00
N THR A 211 -3.01 -15.66 8.04
CA THR A 211 -2.25 -15.32 6.82
C THR A 211 -1.64 -16.53 6.12
N ALA A 212 -1.40 -17.62 6.85
CA ALA A 212 -0.88 -18.88 6.29
C ALA A 212 -1.98 -19.74 5.66
N GLN A 213 -3.23 -19.28 5.64
CA GLN A 213 -4.39 -20.03 5.17
C GLN A 213 -5.10 -19.21 4.11
N VAL A 214 -5.05 -19.64 2.85
CA VAL A 214 -5.70 -18.97 1.71
C VAL A 214 -7.15 -18.53 1.99
N PRO A 215 -8.01 -19.35 2.66
CA PRO A 215 -9.36 -18.94 3.02
C PRO A 215 -9.47 -17.63 3.82
N TRP A 216 -8.47 -17.29 4.63
CA TRP A 216 -8.52 -16.18 5.56
C TRP A 216 -7.38 -15.17 5.42
N ALA A 217 -6.45 -15.38 4.49
CA ALA A 217 -5.20 -14.64 4.46
C ALA A 217 -5.42 -13.12 4.30
N ALA A 218 -6.30 -12.72 3.38
CA ALA A 218 -6.59 -11.32 3.10
C ALA A 218 -7.44 -10.59 4.15
N TYR A 219 -7.99 -11.32 5.13
CA TYR A 219 -8.63 -10.67 6.28
C TYR A 219 -7.61 -10.02 7.20
N ASP A 220 -6.36 -10.45 7.21
CA ASP A 220 -5.33 -9.79 8.02
C ASP A 220 -4.83 -8.51 7.32
N PRO A 221 -4.83 -7.34 7.99
CA PRO A 221 -4.36 -6.09 7.37
C PRO A 221 -2.93 -6.12 6.83
N LEU A 222 -2.06 -6.99 7.36
CA LEU A 222 -0.67 -7.15 6.89
C LEU A 222 -0.61 -7.75 5.48
N PHE A 223 -1.63 -8.50 5.05
CA PHE A 223 -1.74 -9.03 3.69
C PHE A 223 -1.55 -7.94 2.63
N TRP A 224 -2.15 -6.77 2.84
CA TRP A 224 -2.20 -5.71 1.84
C TRP A 224 -0.89 -4.93 1.67
N THR A 225 0.09 -5.17 2.53
CA THR A 225 1.45 -4.61 2.42
C THR A 225 2.50 -5.66 2.09
N HIS A 226 2.13 -6.94 2.04
CA HIS A 226 2.99 -8.04 1.61
C HIS A 226 3.20 -8.00 0.09
#